data_AF-A0A542ETK5-F1
#
_entry.id   AF-A0A542ETK5-F1
#
_cell.length_a   1.000
_cell.length_b   1.000
_cell.length_c   1.000
_cell.angle_alpha   90.00
_cell.angle_beta   90.00
_cell.angle_gamma   90.00
#
_symmetry.space_group_name_H-M   'P 1'
#
loop_
_entity.id
_entity.type
_entity.pdbx_description
1 polymer ?
#
loop_
_entity_poly.entity_id
_entity_poly.type
_entity_poly.pdbx_seq_one_letter_code
_entity_poly.pdbx_strand_id
1 'polypeptide(L)'
;MVTGAPGSGKSTVVPELVRLSPGNLVVMDMDELLDDDGRLLGISIASPTAAPIWPAYNALWLRITELIRRSGIPVLLLTPALPTELPEGRWLHLDCPDAIRRKRLAARGWPSVQIEEAVADAAELRKYVPRSVRSDVNPESCAKGILDWIRGERFGKTLSLWGRLRS
;
A
#
# COMPACT_ATOMS: atom_id res chain seq x y z
N MET A 1 2.41 3.86 5.79
CA MET A 1 1.88 2.69 5.05
C MET A 1 0.88 3.17 4.02
N VAL A 2 0.83 2.51 2.87
CA VAL A 2 -0.20 2.70 1.84
C VAL A 2 -0.95 1.38 1.72
N THR A 3 -2.21 1.37 2.15
CA THR A 3 -3.04 0.17 2.05
C THR A 3 -3.81 0.14 0.75
N GLY A 4 -4.15 -1.04 0.26
CA GLY A 4 -5.11 -1.17 -0.82
C GLY A 4 -5.41 -2.63 -1.14
N ALA A 5 -6.71 -2.93 -1.30
CA ALA A 5 -7.21 -4.24 -1.70
C ALA A 5 -6.55 -4.75 -3.00
N PRO A 6 -6.58 -6.05 -3.28
CA PRO A 6 -6.16 -6.57 -4.59
C PRO A 6 -6.79 -5.79 -5.76
N GLY A 7 -5.98 -5.52 -6.78
CA GLY A 7 -6.41 -4.73 -7.95
C GLY A 7 -6.40 -3.19 -7.77
N SER A 8 -6.04 -2.68 -6.58
CA SER A 8 -5.87 -1.24 -6.33
C SER A 8 -4.70 -0.59 -7.08
N GLY A 9 -3.76 -1.37 -7.62
CA GLY A 9 -2.63 -0.84 -8.39
C GLY A 9 -1.35 -0.55 -7.59
N LYS A 10 -1.19 -1.14 -6.39
CA LYS A 10 0.05 -1.07 -5.58
C LYS A 10 1.30 -1.34 -6.42
N SER A 11 1.40 -2.53 -7.01
CA SER A 11 2.57 -2.93 -7.80
C SER A 11 2.76 -2.09 -9.08
N THR A 12 1.70 -1.41 -9.57
CA THR A 12 1.82 -0.49 -10.70
C THR A 12 2.41 0.87 -10.30
N VAL A 13 2.19 1.32 -9.05
CA VAL A 13 2.70 2.61 -8.57
C VAL A 13 4.11 2.52 -7.97
N VAL A 14 4.54 1.33 -7.54
CA VAL A 14 5.88 1.09 -6.96
C VAL A 14 7.02 1.59 -7.85
N PRO A 15 7.10 1.26 -9.17
CA PRO A 15 8.19 1.75 -10.01
C PRO A 15 8.25 3.28 -10.10
N GLU A 16 7.09 3.93 -10.12
CA GLU A 16 7.00 5.41 -10.15
C GLU A 16 7.44 6.03 -8.83
N LEU A 17 7.08 5.42 -7.69
CA LEU A 17 7.51 5.90 -6.37
C LEU A 17 9.03 5.83 -6.23
N VAL A 18 9.65 4.72 -6.67
CA VAL A 18 11.11 4.55 -6.68
C VAL A 18 11.77 5.59 -7.59
N ARG A 19 11.27 5.74 -8.83
CA ARG A 19 11.80 6.68 -9.81
C ARG A 19 11.72 8.14 -9.34
N LEU A 20 10.63 8.53 -8.70
CA LEU A 20 10.38 9.91 -8.27
C LEU A 20 11.02 10.27 -6.92
N SER A 21 11.52 9.29 -6.16
CA SER A 21 12.12 9.52 -4.83
C SER A 21 13.52 8.89 -4.66
N PRO A 22 14.46 9.12 -5.59
CA PRO A 22 15.78 8.49 -5.51
C PRO A 22 16.51 8.89 -4.23
N GLY A 23 16.97 7.90 -3.46
CA GLY A 23 17.80 8.08 -2.26
C GLY A 23 17.09 8.62 -1.01
N ASN A 24 15.80 8.94 -1.08
CA ASN A 24 15.07 9.61 0.01
C ASN A 24 14.03 8.72 0.71
N LEU A 25 13.69 7.58 0.11
CA LEU A 25 12.61 6.71 0.56
C LEU A 25 12.88 5.27 0.12
N VAL A 26 12.80 4.33 1.06
CA VAL A 26 12.71 2.91 0.70
C VAL A 26 11.24 2.58 0.49
N VAL A 27 10.91 2.16 -0.73
CA VAL A 27 9.57 1.72 -1.13
C VAL A 27 9.57 0.20 -1.16
N MET A 28 8.57 -0.41 -0.52
CA MET A 28 8.42 -1.86 -0.45
C MET A 28 6.97 -2.23 -0.70
N ASP A 29 6.73 -3.32 -1.42
CA ASP A 29 5.39 -3.92 -1.57
C ASP A 29 5.36 -5.24 -0.81
N MET A 30 4.36 -5.44 0.06
CA MET A 30 4.22 -6.70 0.81
C MET A 30 4.12 -7.92 -0.11
N ASP A 31 3.68 -7.71 -1.35
CA ASP A 31 3.57 -8.76 -2.35
C ASP A 31 4.95 -9.17 -2.94
N GLU A 32 6.04 -8.39 -2.76
CA GLU A 32 7.37 -8.69 -3.32
C GLU A 32 8.08 -9.90 -2.67
N LEU A 33 7.73 -10.22 -1.42
CA LEU A 33 8.24 -11.43 -0.74
C LEU A 33 7.31 -12.63 -0.95
N LEU A 34 6.17 -12.43 -1.60
CA LEU A 34 5.27 -13.53 -1.94
C LEU A 34 5.80 -14.24 -3.17
N ASP A 35 5.90 -15.56 -3.06
CA ASP A 35 6.17 -16.43 -4.19
C ASP A 35 5.00 -17.38 -4.38
N ASP A 36 4.62 -17.61 -5.65
CA ASP A 36 3.46 -18.44 -6.00
C ASP A 36 3.64 -19.90 -5.52
N ASP A 37 4.90 -20.34 -5.38
CA ASP A 37 5.29 -21.68 -4.96
C ASP A 37 5.32 -21.85 -3.42
N GLY A 38 5.07 -20.77 -2.67
CA GLY A 38 5.05 -20.80 -1.21
C GLY A 38 6.40 -21.13 -0.55
N ARG A 39 7.53 -20.96 -1.25
CA ARG A 39 8.87 -21.30 -0.75
C ARG A 39 9.22 -20.57 0.54
N LEU A 40 8.80 -19.32 0.69
CA LEU A 40 9.07 -18.55 1.90
C LEU A 40 8.24 -19.01 3.10
N LEU A 41 6.95 -19.29 2.88
CA LEU A 41 5.98 -19.53 3.95
C LEU A 41 5.62 -21.01 4.14
N GLY A 42 6.15 -21.89 3.29
CA GLY A 42 5.75 -23.30 3.18
C GLY A 42 4.35 -23.49 2.58
N ILE A 43 3.69 -22.41 2.15
CA ILE A 43 2.36 -22.42 1.54
C ILE A 43 2.19 -21.21 0.61
N SER A 44 1.40 -21.39 -0.45
CA SER A 44 0.97 -20.26 -1.28
C SER A 44 0.05 -19.36 -0.45
N ILE A 45 0.46 -18.10 -0.22
CA ILE A 45 -0.31 -17.19 0.65
C ILE A 45 -1.65 -16.76 0.06
N ALA A 46 -1.80 -16.87 -1.26
CA ALA A 46 -3.06 -16.63 -1.96
C ALA A 46 -4.09 -17.74 -1.71
N SER A 47 -3.69 -18.84 -1.07
CA SER A 47 -4.60 -19.90 -0.65
C SER A 47 -5.39 -19.47 0.60
N PRO A 48 -6.71 -19.70 0.65
CA PRO A 48 -7.50 -19.49 1.87
C PRO A 48 -6.94 -20.24 3.09
N THR A 49 -6.26 -21.35 2.87
CA THR A 49 -5.61 -22.14 3.93
C THR A 49 -4.42 -21.42 4.57
N ALA A 50 -3.88 -20.37 3.95
CA ALA A 50 -2.83 -19.53 4.51
C ALA A 50 -3.37 -18.46 5.49
N ALA A 51 -4.70 -18.36 5.68
CA ALA A 51 -5.33 -17.41 6.62
C ALA A 51 -4.63 -17.35 8.00
N PRO A 52 -4.28 -18.47 8.66
CA PRO A 52 -3.60 -18.44 9.97
C PRO A 52 -2.16 -17.89 9.96
N ILE A 53 -1.53 -17.77 8.79
CA ILE A 53 -0.13 -17.36 8.64
C ILE A 53 0.01 -15.83 8.54
N TRP A 54 -1.04 -15.14 8.08
CA TRP A 54 -1.04 -13.68 7.91
C TRP A 54 -0.55 -12.90 9.13
N PRO A 55 -0.94 -13.22 10.38
CA PRO A 55 -0.40 -12.51 11.55
C PRO A 55 1.12 -12.63 11.69
N ALA A 56 1.70 -13.81 11.42
CA ALA A 56 3.14 -14.02 11.46
C ALA A 56 3.85 -13.30 10.31
N TYR A 57 3.24 -13.29 9.12
CA TYR A 57 3.75 -12.55 7.96
C TYR A 57 3.74 -11.03 8.20
N ASN A 58 2.68 -10.49 8.81
CA ASN A 58 2.58 -9.11 9.23
C ASN A 58 3.69 -8.75 10.23
N ALA A 59 3.94 -9.62 11.22
CA ALA A 59 5.03 -9.43 12.18
C ALA A 59 6.42 -9.47 11.54
N LEU A 60 6.63 -10.27 10.50
CA LEU A 60 7.87 -10.26 9.70
C LEU A 60 8.07 -8.90 9.03
N TRP A 61 7.03 -8.36 8.38
CA TRP A 61 7.12 -7.06 7.73
C TRP A 61 7.41 -5.92 8.70
N LEU A 62 6.82 -5.93 9.91
CA LEU A 62 7.17 -4.96 10.95
C LEU A 62 8.66 -5.03 11.34
N ARG A 63 9.24 -6.24 11.41
CA ARG A 63 10.67 -6.40 11.68
C ARG A 63 11.53 -5.86 10.54
N ILE A 64 11.16 -6.14 9.29
CA ILE A 64 11.91 -5.67 8.12
C ILE A 64 11.89 -4.14 8.03
N THR A 65 10.72 -3.52 8.17
CA THR A 65 10.61 -2.06 8.12
C THR A 65 11.37 -1.38 9.26
N GLU A 66 11.35 -1.98 10.46
CA GLU A 66 12.08 -1.49 11.62
C GLU A 66 13.60 -1.56 11.43
N LEU A 67 14.14 -2.62 10.83
CA LEU A 67 15.57 -2.72 10.52
C LEU A 67 16.06 -1.56 9.65
N ILE A 68 15.27 -1.17 8.65
CA ILE A 68 15.60 -0.04 7.76
C ILE A 68 15.45 1.28 8.52
N ARG A 69 14.36 1.47 9.26
CA ARG A 69 14.08 2.69 10.03
C ARG A 69 15.17 2.99 11.07
N ARG A 70 15.74 1.97 11.71
CA ARG A 70 16.87 2.14 12.67
C ARG A 70 18.10 2.77 12.04
N SER A 71 18.26 2.66 10.73
CA SER A 71 19.34 3.32 9.98
C SER A 71 19.01 4.78 9.62
N GLY A 72 17.89 5.32 10.08
CA GLY A 72 17.44 6.69 9.81
C GLY A 72 16.76 6.87 8.46
N ILE A 73 16.52 5.80 7.71
CA ILE A 73 15.94 5.85 6.36
C ILE A 73 14.41 5.73 6.43
N PRO A 74 13.64 6.68 5.85
CA PRO A 74 12.19 6.56 5.76
C PRO A 74 11.74 5.34 4.93
N VAL A 75 10.65 4.70 5.37
CA VAL A 75 10.08 3.53 4.70
C VAL A 75 8.62 3.78 4.31
N LEU A 76 8.27 3.44 3.07
CA LEU A 76 6.91 3.36 2.56
C LEU A 76 6.59 1.89 2.25
N LEU A 77 5.80 1.26 3.12
CA LEU A 77 5.26 -0.07 2.88
C LEU A 77 3.89 0.02 2.19
N LEU A 78 3.74 -0.66 1.06
CA LEU A 78 2.48 -0.94 0.40
C LEU A 78 1.96 -2.31 0.88
N THR A 79 0.68 -2.38 1.25
CA THR A 79 0.14 -3.56 1.95
C THR A 79 -1.36 -3.76 1.66
N PRO A 80 -1.91 -5.00 1.71
CA PRO A 80 -3.35 -5.20 1.80
C PRO A 80 -3.91 -5.01 3.22
N ALA A 81 -3.06 -4.94 4.25
CA ALA A 81 -3.46 -5.00 5.65
C ALA A 81 -4.23 -3.75 6.12
N LEU A 82 -4.99 -3.96 7.18
CA LEU A 82 -5.70 -2.94 7.94
C LEU A 82 -4.80 -2.29 9.00
N PRO A 83 -5.11 -1.05 9.42
CA PRO A 83 -4.46 -0.40 10.56
C PRO A 83 -4.45 -1.23 11.86
N THR A 84 -5.45 -2.07 12.08
CA THR A 84 -5.54 -2.94 13.24
C THR A 84 -4.57 -4.12 13.19
N GLU A 85 -4.10 -4.49 12.00
CA GLU A 85 -3.19 -5.63 11.78
C GLU A 85 -1.71 -5.21 11.78
N LEU A 86 -1.43 -3.95 11.40
CA LEU A 86 -0.10 -3.35 11.39
C LEU A 86 -0.10 -1.96 12.05
N PRO A 87 -0.22 -1.85 13.38
CA PRO A 87 -0.61 -0.59 14.07
C PRO A 87 0.38 0.58 14.01
N GLU A 88 1.41 0.53 13.18
CA GLU A 88 2.48 1.52 13.12
C GLU A 88 2.30 2.57 12.00
N GLY A 89 2.60 3.83 12.34
CA GLY A 89 2.78 4.91 11.38
C GLY A 89 1.50 5.55 10.83
N ARG A 90 1.67 6.39 9.80
CA ARG A 90 0.56 7.06 9.11
C ARG A 90 0.03 6.17 7.99
N TRP A 91 -1.29 6.20 7.78
CA TRP A 91 -1.97 5.42 6.75
C TRP A 91 -2.53 6.29 5.62
N LEU A 92 -2.44 5.75 4.41
CA LEU A 92 -3.08 6.27 3.21
C LEU A 92 -3.70 5.10 2.46
N HIS A 93 -4.90 5.28 1.93
CA HIS A 93 -5.56 4.26 1.11
C HIS A 93 -5.26 4.53 -0.38
N LEU A 94 -4.85 3.50 -1.10
CA LEU A 94 -4.76 3.48 -2.55
C LEU A 94 -5.99 2.75 -3.08
N ASP A 95 -6.87 3.45 -3.78
CA ASP A 95 -8.17 2.91 -4.20
C ASP A 95 -8.48 3.17 -5.68
N CYS A 96 -9.40 2.39 -6.22
CA CYS A 96 -10.05 2.61 -7.50
C CYS A 96 -11.55 2.26 -7.40
N PRO A 97 -12.37 2.78 -8.33
CA PRO A 97 -13.75 2.35 -8.47
C PRO A 97 -13.85 0.83 -8.65
N ASP A 98 -14.87 0.20 -8.07
CA ASP A 98 -14.98 -1.27 -8.08
C ASP A 98 -15.10 -1.85 -9.49
N ALA A 99 -15.68 -1.12 -10.44
CA ALA A 99 -15.71 -1.51 -11.85
C ALA A 99 -14.29 -1.65 -12.45
N ILE A 100 -13.38 -0.75 -12.07
CA ILE A 100 -11.97 -0.79 -12.51
C ILE A 100 -11.25 -1.96 -11.84
N ARG A 101 -11.49 -2.19 -10.54
CA ARG A 101 -10.94 -3.35 -9.81
C ARG A 101 -11.35 -4.66 -10.45
N ARG A 102 -12.66 -4.86 -10.69
CA ARG A 102 -13.20 -6.04 -11.38
C ARG A 102 -12.53 -6.25 -12.73
N LYS A 103 -12.44 -5.20 -13.55
CA LYS A 103 -11.78 -5.25 -14.85
C LYS A 103 -10.30 -5.66 -14.75
N ARG A 104 -9.55 -5.08 -13.81
CA ARG A 104 -8.12 -5.36 -13.61
C ARG A 104 -7.89 -6.80 -13.17
N LEU A 105 -8.67 -7.29 -12.21
CA LEU A 105 -8.52 -8.65 -11.69
C LEU A 105 -9.00 -9.70 -12.71
N ALA A 106 -10.10 -9.44 -13.42
CA ALA A 106 -10.54 -10.31 -14.51
C ALA A 106 -9.50 -10.41 -15.63
N ALA A 107 -8.84 -9.30 -15.99
CA ALA A 107 -7.74 -9.29 -16.96
C ALA A 107 -6.51 -10.10 -16.51
N ARG A 108 -6.37 -10.37 -15.21
CA ARG A 108 -5.33 -11.23 -14.62
C ARG A 108 -5.79 -12.69 -14.50
N GLY A 109 -6.99 -13.03 -14.97
CA GLY A 109 -7.54 -14.39 -14.91
C GLY A 109 -8.08 -14.79 -13.53
N TRP A 110 -8.33 -13.83 -12.63
CA TRP A 110 -8.91 -14.16 -11.32
C TRP A 110 -10.34 -14.71 -11.46
N PRO A 111 -10.71 -15.77 -10.72
CA PRO A 111 -12.08 -16.24 -10.62
C PRO A 111 -13.02 -15.16 -10.09
N SER A 112 -14.28 -15.15 -10.55
CA SER A 112 -15.29 -14.17 -10.13
C SER A 112 -15.49 -14.10 -8.61
N VAL A 113 -15.42 -15.23 -7.91
CA VAL A 113 -15.55 -15.30 -6.45
C VAL A 113 -14.44 -14.49 -5.76
N GLN A 114 -13.18 -14.70 -6.15
CA GLN A 114 -12.03 -13.95 -5.60
C GLN A 114 -12.08 -12.46 -5.97
N ILE A 115 -12.66 -12.13 -7.12
CA ILE A 115 -12.88 -10.73 -7.51
C ILE A 115 -13.86 -10.05 -6.56
N GLU A 116 -14.98 -10.70 -6.22
CA GLU A 116 -15.95 -10.12 -5.29
C GLU A 116 -15.43 -10.07 -3.85
N GLU A 117 -14.61 -11.04 -3.43
CA GLU A 117 -13.85 -10.97 -2.17
C GLU A 117 -12.96 -9.71 -2.14
N ALA A 118 -12.16 -9.47 -3.19
CA ALA A 118 -11.32 -8.27 -3.27
C ALA A 118 -12.12 -6.96 -3.30
N VAL A 119 -13.36 -6.98 -3.81
CA VAL A 119 -14.27 -5.82 -3.74
C VAL A 119 -14.79 -5.62 -2.31
N ALA A 120 -15.11 -6.70 -1.60
CA ALA A 120 -15.49 -6.65 -0.19
C ALA A 120 -14.35 -6.10 0.68
N ASP A 121 -13.11 -6.56 0.47
CA ASP A 121 -11.90 -6.04 1.12
C ASP A 121 -11.73 -4.54 0.88
N ALA A 122 -11.96 -4.08 -0.35
CA ALA A 122 -11.90 -2.65 -0.69
C ALA A 122 -12.97 -1.85 0.06
N ALA A 123 -14.19 -2.39 0.16
CA ALA A 123 -15.28 -1.76 0.91
C ALA A 123 -14.97 -1.70 2.42
N GLU A 124 -14.28 -2.70 2.96
CA GLU A 124 -13.80 -2.69 4.34
C GLU A 124 -12.72 -1.64 4.55
N LEU A 125 -11.67 -1.63 3.71
CA LEU A 125 -10.56 -0.68 3.80
C LEU A 125 -11.00 0.79 3.78
N ARG A 126 -12.02 1.12 2.99
CA ARG A 126 -12.62 2.47 2.94
C ARG A 126 -13.14 2.94 4.31
N LYS A 127 -13.55 2.02 5.20
CA LYS A 127 -14.03 2.34 6.55
C LYS A 127 -12.89 2.66 7.51
N TYR A 128 -11.74 2.00 7.35
CA TYR A 128 -10.60 2.13 8.27
C TYR A 128 -9.61 3.23 7.88
N VAL A 129 -9.47 3.53 6.58
CA VAL A 129 -8.50 4.52 6.09
C VAL A 129 -9.19 5.53 5.17
N PRO A 130 -9.77 6.62 5.72
CA PRO A 130 -10.62 7.53 4.96
C PRO A 130 -9.84 8.41 3.96
N ARG A 131 -8.56 8.70 4.22
CA ARG A 131 -7.73 9.47 3.27
C ARG A 131 -7.27 8.54 2.16
N SER A 132 -7.69 8.82 0.92
CA SER A 132 -7.39 8.00 -0.24
C SER A 132 -6.68 8.77 -1.35
N VAL A 133 -5.81 8.09 -2.09
CA VAL A 133 -5.31 8.48 -3.41
C VAL A 133 -5.92 7.56 -4.45
N ARG A 134 -6.38 8.15 -5.55
CA ARG A 134 -6.96 7.43 -6.68
C ARG A 134 -5.87 6.78 -7.53
N SER A 135 -6.11 5.55 -7.94
CA SER A 135 -5.22 4.74 -8.78
C SER A 135 -5.77 4.49 -10.18
N ASP A 136 -6.94 5.03 -10.51
CA ASP A 136 -7.57 4.97 -11.84
C ASP A 136 -7.15 6.14 -12.76
N VAL A 137 -6.15 6.90 -12.33
CA VAL A 137 -5.41 7.87 -13.11
C VAL A 137 -4.10 7.27 -13.61
N ASN A 138 -3.27 8.03 -14.32
CA ASN A 138 -1.95 7.55 -14.71
C ASN A 138 -1.09 7.22 -13.46
N PRO A 139 -0.21 6.19 -13.51
CA PRO A 139 0.57 5.75 -12.35
C PRO A 139 1.47 6.84 -11.75
N GLU A 140 2.07 7.70 -12.58
CA GLU A 140 2.94 8.79 -12.12
C GLU A 140 2.18 9.81 -11.26
N SER A 141 0.98 10.22 -11.68
CA SER A 141 0.11 11.13 -10.92
C SER A 141 -0.32 10.51 -9.60
N CYS A 142 -0.57 9.20 -9.58
CA CYS A 142 -0.86 8.47 -8.36
C CYS A 142 0.33 8.50 -7.39
N ALA A 143 1.53 8.19 -7.89
CA ALA A 143 2.77 8.24 -7.11
C ALA A 143 3.03 9.64 -6.54
N LYS A 144 2.88 10.69 -7.34
CA LYS A 144 2.98 12.08 -6.88
C LYS A 144 2.01 12.37 -5.72
N GLY A 145 0.76 11.96 -5.83
CA GLY A 145 -0.22 12.13 -4.75
C GLY A 145 0.17 11.42 -3.44
N ILE A 146 0.80 10.25 -3.53
CA ILE A 146 1.35 9.56 -2.36
C ILE A 146 2.54 10.34 -1.78
N LEU A 147 3.47 10.81 -2.61
CA LEU A 147 4.65 11.57 -2.17
C LEU A 147 4.27 12.91 -1.53
N ASP A 148 3.27 13.61 -2.07
CA ASP A 148 2.74 14.86 -1.51
C ASP A 148 2.14 14.61 -0.11
N TRP A 149 1.42 13.50 0.06
CA TRP A 149 0.95 13.07 1.38
C TRP A 149 2.10 12.78 2.36
N ILE A 150 3.17 12.13 1.90
CA ILE A 150 4.36 11.86 2.73
C ILE A 150 4.97 13.17 3.21
N ARG A 151 5.15 14.15 2.31
CA ARG A 151 5.67 15.50 2.62
C ARG A 151 4.77 16.32 3.55
N GLY A 152 3.54 15.88 3.78
CA GLY A 152 2.57 16.63 4.57
C GLY A 152 1.89 17.75 3.78
N GLU A 153 2.06 17.76 2.46
CA GLU A 153 1.36 18.69 1.58
C GLU A 153 -0.14 18.34 1.61
N ARG A 154 -0.97 19.31 1.98
CA ARG A 154 -2.41 19.18 1.82
C ARG A 154 -2.71 19.33 0.34
N PHE A 155 -3.38 18.34 -0.24
CA PHE A 155 -4.06 18.50 -1.53
C PHE A 155 -4.85 19.82 -1.49
N GLY A 156 -4.36 20.82 -2.25
CA GLY A 156 -5.03 22.10 -2.43
C GLY A 156 -4.62 23.29 -1.54
N LYS A 157 -3.71 23.19 -0.55
CA LYS A 157 -3.13 24.40 0.11
C LYS A 157 -1.70 24.17 0.63
N THR A 158 -0.76 24.91 0.05
CA THR A 158 0.61 25.09 0.55
C THR A 158 0.55 25.74 1.94
N LEU A 159 0.95 25.01 2.98
CA LEU A 159 1.25 25.61 4.28
C LEU A 159 2.73 26.01 4.25
N SER A 160 2.98 27.31 4.09
CA SER A 160 4.32 27.88 4.26
C SER A 160 4.75 27.71 5.72
N LEU A 161 5.66 26.76 5.96
CA LEU A 161 6.20 26.45 7.28
C LEU A 161 7.41 27.34 7.66
N TRP A 162 7.60 28.48 6.99
CA TRP A 162 8.73 29.40 7.19
C TRP A 162 8.35 30.75 7.83
N GLY A 163 7.24 30.81 8.57
CA GLY A 163 6.70 32.07 9.12
C GLY A 163 6.80 32.27 10.63
N ARG A 164 7.39 31.36 11.42
CA ARG A 164 7.41 31.47 12.89
C ARG A 164 8.77 31.18 13.51
N LEU A 165 9.75 32.01 13.21
CA LEU A 165 10.91 32.26 14.07
C LEU A 165 11.41 33.67 13.79
N ARG A 166 10.72 34.68 14.32
CA ARG A 166 11.19 36.05 14.54
C ARG A 166 10.16 36.79 15.41
N SER A 167 10.30 36.61 16.72
CA SER A 167 9.83 37.53 17.76
C SER A 167 10.79 37.41 18.94
#